data_AF-A0A2D8ST04-F1
#
_entry.id   AF-A0A2D8ST04-F1
#
_cell.length_a   1.000
_cell.length_b   1.000
_cell.length_c   1.000
_cell.angle_alpha   90.00
_cell.angle_beta   90.00
_cell.angle_gamma   90.00
#
_symmetry.space_group_name_H-M   'P 1'
#
loop_
_entity.id
_entity.type
_entity.pdbx_description
1 polymer ?
#
loop_
_entity_poly.entity_id
_entity_poly.type
_entity_poly.pdbx_seq_one_letter_code
_entity_poly.pdbx_strand_id
1 'polypeptide(L)'
;MSASSKTRDSIRAAVSQQAGKSRSKQKWLSRVAVAGTCIVLLILIGAWWGGEFSQPEVVAELHSMVDEEVARLAKVARNEIPYGSSGPDMGEWFQKFRDVPEKYRGQIRQDMGRLFTARERAATQSYFALPPGQRQAEMDRRIKAEEARNKERRERWAAERAAREQANANGQTAENGRNGGAGQEGGGRGPNAGGGSGPGGRGGQRTEDTRNEWMKRRLDNSSPDERAQRTEYRRAMNERREQLGMEPSRGGGPPGRRGPPGGRPS
;
A
#
# COMPACT_ATOMS: atom_id res chain seq x y z
N MET A 1 53.22 -51.82 -59.90
CA MET A 1 53.17 -50.83 -58.79
C MET A 1 51.81 -50.10 -58.75
N SER A 2 50.67 -50.80 -58.51
CA SER A 2 49.33 -50.19 -58.63
C SER A 2 48.42 -50.33 -57.39
N ALA A 3 48.93 -50.88 -56.27
CA ALA A 3 48.14 -51.13 -55.06
C ALA A 3 48.20 -49.99 -54.02
N SER A 4 49.13 -49.04 -54.14
CA SER A 4 49.37 -48.00 -53.11
C SER A 4 48.50 -46.74 -53.28
N SER A 5 48.00 -46.45 -54.48
CA SER A 5 47.15 -45.29 -54.76
C SER A 5 45.72 -45.47 -54.22
N LYS A 6 45.10 -46.63 -54.46
CA LYS A 6 43.72 -46.92 -54.04
C LYS A 6 43.52 -46.80 -52.52
N THR A 7 44.50 -47.21 -51.72
CA THR A 7 44.43 -47.12 -50.26
C THR A 7 44.60 -45.69 -49.75
N ARG A 8 45.37 -44.85 -50.44
CA ARG A 8 45.53 -43.44 -50.09
C ARG A 8 44.29 -42.63 -50.45
N ASP A 9 43.65 -42.95 -51.57
CA ASP A 9 42.41 -42.31 -52.00
C ASP A 9 41.22 -42.69 -51.11
N SER A 10 41.15 -43.94 -50.65
CA SER A 10 40.08 -44.39 -49.75
C SER A 10 40.18 -43.77 -48.35
N ILE A 11 41.39 -43.60 -47.81
CA ILE A 11 41.60 -42.91 -46.53
C ILE A 11 41.26 -41.41 -46.66
N ARG A 12 41.67 -40.77 -47.76
CA ARG A 12 41.34 -39.35 -48.03
C ARG A 12 39.83 -39.15 -48.20
N ALA A 13 39.13 -40.09 -48.83
CA ALA A 13 37.67 -40.06 -48.96
C ALA A 13 36.94 -40.30 -47.63
N ALA A 14 37.43 -41.21 -46.78
CA ALA A 14 36.84 -41.46 -45.47
C ALA A 14 37.00 -40.25 -44.52
N VAL A 15 38.18 -39.61 -44.53
CA VAL A 15 38.46 -38.42 -43.71
C VAL A 15 37.63 -37.21 -44.17
N SER A 16 37.44 -37.02 -45.49
CA SER A 16 36.62 -35.92 -46.00
C SER A 16 35.12 -36.11 -45.73
N GLN A 17 34.61 -37.36 -45.78
CA GLN A 17 33.23 -37.67 -45.40
C GLN A 17 32.97 -37.44 -43.91
N GLN A 18 33.92 -37.78 -43.04
CA GLN A 18 33.77 -37.60 -41.58
C GLN A 18 33.88 -36.11 -41.18
N ALA A 19 34.75 -35.34 -41.84
CA ALA A 19 34.87 -33.89 -41.64
C ALA A 19 33.64 -33.10 -42.13
N GLY A 20 32.99 -33.55 -43.22
CA GLY A 20 31.74 -32.96 -43.71
C GLY A 20 30.56 -33.18 -42.76
N LYS A 21 30.48 -34.36 -42.14
CA LYS A 21 29.38 -34.77 -41.24
C LYS A 21 29.44 -34.09 -39.87
N SER A 22 30.62 -33.76 -39.35
CA SER A 22 30.77 -33.01 -38.09
C SER A 22 30.44 -31.51 -38.27
N ARG A 23 30.92 -30.90 -39.36
CA ARG A 23 30.59 -29.50 -39.71
C ARG A 23 29.10 -29.29 -39.99
N SER A 24 28.43 -30.26 -40.63
CA SER A 24 26.98 -30.16 -40.89
C SER A 24 26.14 -30.31 -39.62
N LYS A 25 26.51 -31.22 -38.71
CA LYS A 25 25.87 -31.35 -37.38
C LYS A 25 26.03 -30.10 -36.53
N GLN A 26 27.22 -29.48 -36.51
CA GLN A 26 27.46 -28.24 -35.76
C GLN A 26 26.69 -27.04 -36.33
N LYS A 27 26.56 -26.94 -37.66
CA LYS A 27 25.69 -25.94 -38.31
C LYS A 27 24.21 -26.19 -38.05
N TRP A 28 23.77 -27.44 -37.99
CA TRP A 28 22.38 -27.78 -37.67
C TRP A 28 22.03 -27.48 -36.21
N LEU A 29 22.90 -27.86 -35.26
CA LEU A 29 22.74 -27.52 -33.84
C LEU A 29 22.73 -26.00 -33.61
N SER A 30 23.59 -25.24 -34.30
CA SER A 30 23.57 -23.77 -34.26
C SER A 30 22.25 -23.19 -34.80
N ARG A 31 21.72 -23.73 -35.90
CA ARG A 31 20.43 -23.28 -36.46
C ARG A 31 19.24 -23.61 -35.55
N VAL A 32 19.25 -24.78 -34.91
CA VAL A 32 18.21 -25.17 -33.94
C VAL A 32 18.29 -24.28 -32.69
N ALA A 33 19.49 -23.99 -32.20
CA ALA A 33 19.68 -23.07 -31.08
C ALA A 33 19.16 -21.66 -31.41
N VAL A 34 19.54 -21.10 -32.57
CA VAL A 34 19.07 -19.79 -33.03
C VAL A 34 17.55 -19.76 -33.21
N ALA A 35 16.96 -20.78 -33.83
CA ALA A 35 15.52 -20.88 -33.98
C ALA A 35 14.81 -20.96 -32.62
N GLY A 36 15.34 -21.72 -31.67
CA GLY A 36 14.84 -21.79 -30.30
C GLY A 36 14.90 -20.44 -29.58
N THR A 37 16.00 -19.70 -29.72
CA THR A 37 16.13 -18.35 -29.13
C THR A 37 15.13 -17.37 -29.76
N CYS A 38 14.94 -17.42 -31.08
CA CYS A 38 13.94 -16.60 -31.76
C CYS A 38 12.52 -16.90 -31.28
N ILE A 39 12.17 -18.18 -31.05
CA ILE A 39 10.84 -18.56 -30.52
C ILE A 39 10.66 -18.03 -29.10
N VAL A 40 11.66 -18.16 -28.22
CA VAL A 40 11.59 -17.60 -26.85
C VAL A 40 11.45 -16.08 -26.87
N LEU A 41 12.17 -15.38 -27.75
CA LEU A 41 12.03 -13.93 -27.92
C LEU A 41 10.65 -13.55 -28.45
N LEU A 42 10.08 -14.31 -29.40
CA LEU A 42 8.73 -14.08 -29.89
C LEU A 42 7.67 -14.33 -28.81
N ILE A 43 7.85 -15.32 -27.94
CA ILE A 43 6.97 -15.56 -26.79
C ILE A 43 7.09 -14.41 -25.79
N LEU A 44 8.30 -13.92 -25.50
CA LEU A 44 8.49 -12.77 -24.61
C LEU A 44 7.90 -11.49 -25.19
N ILE A 45 8.07 -11.24 -26.50
CA ILE A 45 7.45 -10.11 -27.19
C ILE A 45 5.93 -10.26 -27.21
N GLY A 46 5.41 -11.47 -27.45
CA GLY A 46 3.99 -11.77 -27.41
C GLY A 46 3.39 -11.55 -26.01
N ALA A 47 4.07 -12.00 -24.96
CA ALA A 47 3.68 -11.76 -23.58
C ALA A 47 3.79 -10.28 -23.17
N TRP A 48 4.77 -9.55 -23.72
CA TRP A 48 4.91 -8.10 -23.56
C TRP A 48 3.74 -7.35 -24.21
N TRP A 49 3.39 -7.69 -25.46
CA TRP A 49 2.25 -7.11 -26.17
C TRP A 49 0.90 -7.54 -25.56
N GLY A 50 0.82 -8.75 -25.00
CA GLY A 50 -0.35 -9.28 -24.31
C GLY A 50 -0.59 -8.67 -22.93
N GLY A 51 0.27 -7.76 -22.47
CA GLY A 51 0.08 -7.07 -21.19
C GLY A 51 0.37 -7.91 -19.96
N GLU A 52 0.95 -9.11 -20.10
CA GLU A 52 1.33 -10.00 -18.98
C GLU A 52 2.34 -9.31 -18.04
N PHE A 53 3.10 -8.34 -18.56
CA PHE A 53 4.04 -7.49 -17.82
C PHE A 53 3.51 -6.08 -17.50
N SER A 54 2.27 -5.76 -17.90
CA SER A 54 1.67 -4.45 -17.64
C SER A 54 1.03 -4.40 -16.24
N GLN A 55 1.21 -3.29 -15.54
CA GLN A 55 0.51 -3.06 -14.28
C GLN A 55 -1.00 -2.95 -14.54
N PRO A 56 -1.86 -3.46 -13.65
CA PRO A 56 -3.30 -3.27 -13.78
C PRO A 56 -3.60 -1.77 -13.86
N GLU A 57 -4.54 -1.41 -14.73
CA GLU A 57 -4.96 -0.01 -14.94
C GLU A 57 -5.29 0.70 -13.62
N VAL A 58 -5.98 0.02 -12.69
CA VAL A 58 -6.31 0.53 -11.34
C VAL A 58 -5.07 0.92 -10.54
N VAL A 59 -3.96 0.19 -10.67
CA VAL A 59 -2.71 0.45 -9.94
C VAL A 59 -1.99 1.65 -10.54
N ALA A 60 -1.92 1.71 -11.88
CA ALA A 60 -1.32 2.84 -12.59
C ALA A 60 -2.10 4.15 -12.34
N GLU A 61 -3.43 4.09 -12.36
CA GLU A 61 -4.31 5.21 -12.02
C GLU A 61 -4.10 5.67 -10.58
N LEU A 62 -4.02 4.74 -9.62
CA LEU A 62 -3.76 5.11 -8.22
C LEU A 62 -2.40 5.79 -8.04
N HIS A 63 -1.36 5.34 -8.74
CA HIS A 63 -0.06 5.98 -8.72
C HIS A 63 -0.12 7.41 -9.25
N SER A 64 -0.72 7.62 -10.43
CA SER A 64 -0.81 8.96 -11.03
C SER A 64 -1.64 9.90 -10.15
N MET A 65 -2.77 9.43 -9.62
CA MET A 65 -3.58 10.22 -8.69
C MET A 65 -2.77 10.62 -7.44
N VAL A 66 -1.92 9.73 -6.90
CA VAL A 66 -1.12 10.04 -5.70
C VAL A 66 -0.08 11.08 -6.04
N ASP A 67 0.64 10.92 -7.14
CA ASP A 67 1.69 11.84 -7.53
C ASP A 67 1.14 13.24 -7.87
N GLU A 68 0.00 13.31 -8.55
CA GLU A 68 -0.73 14.56 -8.82
C GLU A 68 -1.15 15.27 -7.52
N GLU A 69 -1.74 14.53 -6.58
CA GLU A 69 -2.21 15.09 -5.32
C GLU A 69 -1.04 15.50 -4.41
N VAL A 70 0.04 14.72 -4.38
CA VAL A 70 1.29 15.08 -3.67
C VAL A 70 1.89 16.35 -4.26
N ALA A 71 1.93 16.47 -5.59
CA ALA A 71 2.42 17.68 -6.26
C ALA A 71 1.54 18.90 -5.93
N ARG A 72 0.22 18.73 -5.92
CA ARG A 72 -0.72 19.78 -5.50
C ARG A 72 -0.51 20.19 -4.05
N LEU A 73 -0.41 19.23 -3.13
CA LEU A 73 -0.15 19.49 -1.71
C LEU A 73 1.21 20.14 -1.48
N ALA A 74 2.21 19.87 -2.32
CA ALA A 74 3.48 20.57 -2.29
C ALA A 74 3.32 22.07 -2.64
N LYS A 75 2.45 22.42 -3.59
CA LYS A 75 2.09 23.83 -3.88
C LYS A 75 1.40 24.49 -2.70
N VAL A 76 0.49 23.78 -2.02
CA VAL A 76 -0.15 24.27 -0.77
C VAL A 76 0.89 24.51 0.33
N ALA A 77 1.84 23.59 0.49
CA ALA A 77 2.90 23.71 1.50
C ALA A 77 3.83 24.91 1.24
N ARG A 78 3.98 25.32 -0.02
CA ARG A 78 4.69 26.56 -0.42
C ARG A 78 3.80 27.81 -0.42
N ASN A 79 2.55 27.68 0.03
CA ASN A 79 1.56 28.75 0.07
C ASN A 79 1.22 29.34 -1.31
N GLU A 80 1.42 28.58 -2.39
CA GLU A 80 1.08 28.98 -3.77
C GLU A 80 -0.44 28.86 -4.03
N ILE A 81 -1.10 27.95 -3.32
CA ILE A 81 -2.55 27.74 -3.38
C ILE A 81 -3.14 27.57 -1.97
N PRO A 82 -4.39 27.99 -1.73
CA PRO A 82 -5.03 27.87 -0.42
C PRO A 82 -5.18 26.42 0.05
N TYR A 83 -4.98 26.19 1.35
CA TYR A 83 -5.31 24.89 1.95
C TYR A 83 -6.82 24.64 1.91
N GLY A 84 -7.23 23.44 1.51
CA GLY A 84 -8.64 23.06 1.43
C GLY A 84 -9.33 23.41 0.12
N SER A 85 -8.63 23.97 -0.88
CA SER A 85 -9.10 23.90 -2.27
C SER A 85 -9.30 22.43 -2.65
N SER A 86 -10.49 22.08 -3.12
CA SER A 86 -11.01 20.73 -3.38
C SER A 86 -9.93 19.70 -3.74
N GLY A 87 -9.66 18.78 -2.81
CA GLY A 87 -8.89 17.56 -3.06
C GLY A 87 -9.81 16.35 -2.91
N PRO A 88 -9.47 15.20 -3.50
CA PRO A 88 -10.32 14.01 -3.46
C PRO A 88 -10.59 13.58 -2.01
N ASP A 89 -11.81 13.11 -1.72
CA ASP A 89 -12.11 12.62 -0.37
C ASP A 89 -11.30 11.34 -0.08
N MET A 90 -10.77 11.25 1.14
CA MET A 90 -10.05 10.04 1.56
C MET A 90 -10.95 8.81 1.53
N GLY A 91 -12.27 8.98 1.69
CA GLY A 91 -13.23 7.90 1.56
C GLY A 91 -13.25 7.27 0.16
N GLU A 92 -13.00 8.05 -0.89
CA GLU A 92 -12.87 7.55 -2.27
C GLU A 92 -11.55 6.80 -2.46
N TRP A 93 -10.46 7.36 -1.94
CA TRP A 93 -9.15 6.69 -1.92
C TRP A 93 -9.19 5.32 -1.27
N PHE A 94 -9.85 5.19 -0.12
CA PHE A 94 -9.99 3.91 0.57
C PHE A 94 -10.87 2.90 -0.19
N GLN A 95 -11.84 3.38 -0.97
CA GLN A 95 -12.66 2.51 -1.83
C GLN A 95 -11.81 1.96 -2.97
N LYS A 96 -11.12 2.82 -3.72
CA LYS A 96 -10.20 2.38 -4.80
C LYS A 96 -9.10 1.45 -4.26
N PHE A 97 -8.58 1.73 -3.07
CA PHE A 97 -7.60 0.85 -2.41
C PHE A 97 -8.14 -0.56 -2.14
N ARG A 98 -9.42 -0.70 -1.77
CA ARG A 98 -10.02 -2.01 -1.48
C ARG A 98 -10.02 -2.91 -2.71
N ASP A 99 -10.17 -2.30 -3.88
CA ASP A 99 -10.24 -2.99 -5.17
C ASP A 99 -8.84 -3.35 -5.73
N VAL A 100 -7.76 -2.94 -5.06
CA VAL A 100 -6.38 -3.26 -5.44
C VAL A 100 -6.08 -4.75 -5.21
N PRO A 101 -5.55 -5.47 -6.22
CA PRO A 101 -5.10 -6.85 -6.10
C PRO A 101 -4.05 -7.02 -4.99
N GLU A 102 -4.11 -8.13 -4.24
CA GLU A 102 -3.24 -8.36 -3.06
C GLU A 102 -1.75 -8.12 -3.34
N LYS A 103 -1.28 -8.56 -4.52
CA LYS A 103 0.11 -8.39 -4.96
C LYS A 103 0.61 -6.93 -4.95
N TYR A 104 -0.27 -5.95 -5.13
CA TYR A 104 0.10 -4.52 -5.17
C TYR A 104 -0.26 -3.76 -3.89
N ARG A 105 -0.95 -4.37 -2.91
CA ARG A 105 -1.37 -3.68 -1.68
C ARG A 105 -0.20 -3.14 -0.87
N GLY A 106 0.94 -3.83 -0.88
CA GLY A 106 2.16 -3.37 -0.21
C GLY A 106 2.67 -2.04 -0.79
N GLN A 107 2.70 -1.93 -2.12
CA GLN A 107 3.13 -0.74 -2.84
C GLN A 107 2.15 0.41 -2.64
N ILE A 108 0.85 0.19 -2.86
CA ILE A 108 -0.15 1.25 -2.69
C ILE A 108 -0.23 1.73 -1.23
N ARG A 109 0.04 0.89 -0.23
CA ARG A 109 0.17 1.35 1.17
C ARG A 109 1.30 2.36 1.36
N GLN A 110 2.41 2.20 0.63
CA GLN A 110 3.51 3.16 0.66
C GLN A 110 3.10 4.49 0.01
N ASP A 111 2.40 4.44 -1.12
CA ASP A 111 1.90 5.63 -1.82
C ASP A 111 0.86 6.39 -0.99
N MET A 112 -0.06 5.67 -0.35
CA MET A 112 -0.97 6.26 0.63
C MET A 112 -0.19 6.91 1.78
N GLY A 113 0.87 6.27 2.28
CA GLY A 113 1.76 6.85 3.29
C GLY A 113 2.43 8.16 2.83
N ARG A 114 2.88 8.22 1.57
CA ARG A 114 3.43 9.44 0.95
C ARG A 114 2.37 10.53 0.88
N LEU A 115 1.16 10.21 0.41
CA LEU A 115 0.03 11.12 0.35
C LEU A 115 -0.33 11.69 1.73
N PHE A 116 -0.46 10.85 2.75
CA PHE A 116 -0.75 11.31 4.12
C PHE A 116 0.33 12.24 4.66
N THR A 117 1.59 11.93 4.38
CA THR A 117 2.72 12.76 4.80
C THR A 117 2.70 14.12 4.10
N ALA A 118 2.44 14.14 2.78
CA ALA A 118 2.30 15.38 2.02
C ALA A 118 1.12 16.23 2.53
N ARG A 119 0.00 15.60 2.87
CA ARG A 119 -1.18 16.29 3.41
C ARG A 119 -0.91 16.90 4.78
N GLU A 120 -0.27 16.15 5.67
CA GLU A 120 0.16 16.68 6.97
C GLU A 120 1.09 17.88 6.80
N ARG A 121 2.10 17.75 5.94
CA ARG A 121 3.05 18.84 5.65
C ARG A 121 2.33 20.08 5.11
N ALA A 122 1.43 19.92 4.15
CA ALA A 122 0.64 21.02 3.62
C ALA A 122 -0.24 21.69 4.69
N ALA A 123 -0.87 20.89 5.56
CA ALA A 123 -1.70 21.40 6.65
C ALA A 123 -0.89 22.21 7.67
N THR A 124 0.26 21.69 8.07
CA THR A 124 1.20 22.34 9.00
C THR A 124 1.76 23.63 8.39
N GLN A 125 2.32 23.56 7.18
CA GLN A 125 2.97 24.72 6.55
C GLN A 125 1.96 25.83 6.23
N SER A 126 0.79 25.50 5.70
CA SER A 126 -0.28 26.49 5.47
C SER A 126 -0.73 27.17 6.76
N TYR A 127 -0.72 26.48 7.90
CA TYR A 127 -1.06 27.06 9.19
C TYR A 127 -0.02 28.08 9.66
N PHE A 128 1.27 27.74 9.55
CA PHE A 128 2.34 28.66 9.97
C PHE A 128 2.53 29.83 9.01
N ALA A 129 2.17 29.67 7.73
CA ALA A 129 2.13 30.76 6.76
C ALA A 129 1.07 31.82 7.08
N LEU A 130 0.03 31.49 7.84
CA LEU A 130 -1.01 32.44 8.23
C LEU A 130 -0.53 33.40 9.35
N PRO A 131 -0.98 34.67 9.32
CA PRO A 131 -0.76 35.60 10.43
C PRO A 131 -1.32 35.04 11.75
N PRO A 132 -0.64 35.24 12.89
CA PRO A 132 -1.06 34.67 14.18
C PRO A 132 -2.52 34.95 14.56
N GLY A 133 -3.03 36.15 14.26
CA GLY A 133 -4.43 36.52 14.54
C GLY A 133 -5.48 35.77 13.71
N GLN A 134 -5.11 35.20 12.56
CA GLN A 134 -6.04 34.47 11.67
C GLN A 134 -6.01 32.96 11.90
N ARG A 135 -4.97 32.45 12.58
CA ARG A 135 -4.76 31.02 12.80
C ARG A 135 -5.93 30.34 13.51
N GLN A 136 -6.51 30.98 14.53
CA GLN A 136 -7.63 30.39 15.28
C GLN A 136 -8.90 30.23 14.42
N ALA A 137 -9.26 31.26 13.66
CA ALA A 137 -10.44 31.22 12.78
C ALA A 137 -10.28 30.18 11.67
N GLU A 138 -9.08 30.03 11.11
CA GLU A 138 -8.79 28.97 10.14
C GLU A 138 -8.87 27.57 10.78
N MET A 139 -8.36 27.39 12.00
CA MET A 139 -8.49 26.13 12.73
C MET A 139 -9.95 25.77 12.96
N ASP A 140 -10.80 26.72 13.36
CA ASP A 140 -12.24 26.49 13.49
C ASP A 140 -12.88 26.01 12.20
N ARG A 141 -12.55 26.69 11.09
CA ARG A 141 -13.07 26.34 9.78
C ARG A 141 -12.66 24.91 9.40
N ARG A 142 -11.39 24.55 9.62
CA ARG A 142 -10.86 23.21 9.32
C ARG A 142 -11.50 22.14 10.20
N ILE A 143 -11.62 22.39 11.50
CA ILE A 143 -12.25 21.47 12.46
C ILE A 143 -13.71 21.25 12.10
N LYS A 144 -14.49 22.30 11.85
CA LYS A 144 -15.90 22.18 11.45
C LYS A 144 -16.06 21.40 10.15
N ALA A 145 -15.21 21.65 9.15
CA ALA A 145 -15.22 20.90 7.89
C ALA A 145 -14.84 19.42 8.10
N GLU A 146 -13.91 19.14 9.00
CA GLU A 146 -13.53 17.76 9.36
C GLU A 146 -14.65 17.04 10.11
N GLU A 147 -15.31 17.69 11.08
CA GLU A 147 -16.43 17.12 11.82
C GLU A 147 -17.63 16.85 10.91
N ALA A 148 -17.94 17.74 9.97
CA ALA A 148 -19.01 17.50 8.99
C ALA A 148 -18.75 16.22 8.18
N ARG A 149 -17.53 16.05 7.65
CA ARG A 149 -17.13 14.83 6.92
C ARG A 149 -17.11 13.60 7.81
N ASN A 150 -16.64 13.72 9.06
CA ASN A 150 -16.62 12.60 10.00
C ASN A 150 -18.03 12.16 10.37
N LYS A 151 -18.96 13.10 10.55
CA LYS A 151 -20.37 12.82 10.82
C LYS A 151 -21.01 12.08 9.65
N GLU A 152 -20.88 12.59 8.43
CA GLU A 152 -21.38 11.94 7.21
C GLU A 152 -20.83 10.52 7.07
N ARG A 153 -19.52 10.33 7.30
CA ARG A 153 -18.89 9.01 7.27
C ARG A 153 -19.45 8.06 8.32
N ARG A 154 -19.65 8.54 9.56
CA ARG A 154 -20.22 7.73 10.65
C ARG A 154 -21.66 7.33 10.34
N GLU A 155 -22.45 8.24 9.77
CA GLU A 155 -23.83 7.97 9.34
C GLU A 155 -23.86 6.93 8.22
N ARG A 156 -23.01 7.06 7.19
CA ARG A 156 -22.87 6.06 6.13
C ARG A 156 -22.48 4.69 6.68
N TRP A 157 -21.50 4.62 7.58
CA TRP A 157 -21.10 3.36 8.21
C TRP A 157 -22.16 2.79 9.14
N ALA A 158 -22.95 3.63 9.82
CA ALA A 158 -24.08 3.17 10.62
C ALA A 158 -25.19 2.60 9.72
N ALA A 159 -25.51 3.28 8.61
CA ALA A 159 -26.49 2.81 7.62
C ALA A 159 -26.05 1.50 6.96
N GLU A 160 -24.78 1.38 6.57
CA GLU A 160 -24.24 0.14 6.00
C GLU A 160 -24.28 -1.02 7.01
N ARG A 161 -23.96 -0.77 8.29
CA ARG A 161 -24.09 -1.78 9.34
C ARG A 161 -25.54 -2.19 9.56
N ALA A 162 -26.47 -1.24 9.65
CA ALA A 162 -27.89 -1.53 9.80
C ALA A 162 -28.44 -2.32 8.61
N ALA A 163 -28.05 -1.98 7.38
CA ALA A 163 -28.44 -2.72 6.17
C ALA A 163 -27.91 -4.17 6.17
N ARG A 164 -26.66 -4.37 6.62
CA ARG A 164 -26.08 -5.73 6.78
C ARG A 164 -26.77 -6.52 7.88
N GLU A 165 -27.09 -5.89 9.00
CA GLU A 165 -27.83 -6.52 10.10
C GLU A 165 -29.24 -6.93 9.64
N GLN A 166 -29.92 -6.08 8.86
CA GLN A 166 -31.23 -6.39 8.29
C GLN A 166 -31.18 -7.49 7.23
N ALA A 167 -30.15 -7.52 6.38
CA ALA A 167 -29.94 -8.60 5.40
C ALA A 167 -29.66 -9.95 6.09
N ASN A 168 -28.88 -9.95 7.18
CA ASN A 168 -28.63 -11.12 8.00
C ASN A 168 -29.89 -11.58 8.76
N ALA A 169 -30.72 -10.65 9.24
CA ALA A 169 -31.97 -10.94 9.94
C ALA A 169 -33.06 -11.50 9.02
N ASN A 170 -33.10 -11.06 7.75
CA ASN A 170 -34.07 -11.53 6.74
C ASN A 170 -33.66 -12.85 6.06
N GLY A 171 -32.62 -13.53 6.54
CA GLY A 171 -32.21 -14.85 6.01
C GLY A 171 -31.71 -14.84 4.56
N GLN A 172 -31.39 -13.66 4.00
CA GLN A 172 -30.92 -13.52 2.61
C GLN A 172 -29.44 -13.87 2.42
N THR A 173 -28.69 -14.16 3.50
CA THR A 173 -27.39 -14.84 3.40
C THR A 173 -27.58 -16.35 3.22
N ALA A 174 -28.17 -16.74 2.08
CA ALA A 174 -28.02 -18.07 1.54
C ALA A 174 -26.61 -18.20 0.92
N GLU A 175 -25.84 -19.14 1.46
CA GLU A 175 -24.90 -19.96 0.70
C GLU A 175 -23.71 -19.27 0.00
N ASN A 176 -22.83 -18.62 0.77
CA ASN A 176 -21.38 -18.71 0.55
C ASN A 176 -20.59 -18.08 1.71
N GLY A 177 -20.37 -18.87 2.76
CA GLY A 177 -19.68 -18.42 3.96
C GLY A 177 -19.37 -19.55 4.93
N ARG A 178 -18.97 -20.73 4.44
CA ARG A 178 -18.31 -21.75 5.27
C ARG A 178 -16.91 -21.26 5.65
N ASN A 179 -16.82 -20.28 6.56
CA ASN A 179 -15.78 -20.17 7.59
C ASN A 179 -16.09 -18.96 8.49
N GLY A 180 -16.81 -19.17 9.58
CA GLY A 180 -17.23 -18.07 10.46
C GLY A 180 -17.98 -18.54 11.70
N GLY A 181 -17.33 -19.39 12.50
CA GLY A 181 -17.60 -19.68 13.91
C GLY A 181 -19.01 -19.45 14.45
N ALA A 182 -19.86 -20.48 14.35
CA ALA A 182 -20.98 -20.69 15.26
C ALA A 182 -20.49 -21.54 16.43
N GLY A 183 -20.83 -21.13 17.66
CA GLY A 183 -20.45 -21.80 18.89
C GLY A 183 -20.88 -23.26 18.95
N GLN A 184 -20.03 -24.07 19.57
CA GLN A 184 -20.40 -25.34 20.18
C GLN A 184 -19.63 -25.48 21.48
N GLU A 185 -20.39 -25.49 22.58
CA GLU A 185 -19.98 -26.04 23.86
C GLU A 185 -19.71 -27.55 23.69
N GLY A 186 -18.65 -28.07 24.30
CA GLY A 186 -18.42 -29.52 24.36
C GLY A 186 -16.98 -29.94 24.65
N GLY A 187 -16.70 -30.17 25.94
CA GLY A 187 -15.74 -31.11 26.55
C GLY A 187 -14.48 -31.58 25.80
N GLY A 188 -13.32 -31.34 26.41
CA GLY A 188 -12.07 -32.03 26.05
C GLY A 188 -10.87 -31.58 26.88
N ARG A 189 -10.72 -32.15 28.09
CA ARG A 189 -9.58 -31.96 28.99
C ARG A 189 -8.36 -32.69 28.41
N GLY A 190 -7.27 -31.97 28.13
CA GLY A 190 -5.96 -32.53 27.76
C GLY A 190 -4.85 -31.51 28.06
N PRO A 191 -3.72 -31.88 28.70
CA PRO A 191 -2.88 -30.93 29.40
C PRO A 191 -1.72 -30.38 28.56
N ASN A 192 -1.39 -29.12 28.82
CA ASN A 192 -0.07 -28.49 28.71
C ASN A 192 0.41 -28.05 27.31
N ALA A 193 0.32 -26.74 27.03
CA ALA A 193 1.43 -25.92 26.56
C ALA A 193 1.06 -24.43 26.67
N GLY A 194 1.86 -23.68 27.40
CA GLY A 194 1.60 -22.29 27.80
C GLY A 194 1.65 -21.27 26.65
N GLY A 195 1.05 -20.11 26.93
CA GLY A 195 1.16 -18.92 26.08
C GLY A 195 -0.14 -18.14 26.04
N GLY A 196 -0.39 -17.33 27.07
CA GLY A 196 -1.55 -16.45 27.13
C GLY A 196 -1.57 -15.46 25.96
N SER A 197 -2.67 -15.43 25.23
CA SER A 197 -3.05 -14.32 24.36
C SER A 197 -4.57 -14.34 24.21
N GLY A 198 -5.21 -13.47 25.00
CA GLY A 198 -6.64 -13.18 24.90
C GLY A 198 -6.97 -12.35 23.64
N PRO A 199 -8.25 -12.25 23.29
CA PRO A 199 -8.70 -12.18 21.90
C PRO A 199 -8.89 -10.75 21.39
N GLY A 200 -8.27 -10.42 20.25
CA GLY A 200 -8.59 -9.18 19.53
C GLY A 200 -7.52 -8.74 18.53
N GLY A 201 -7.67 -9.15 17.26
CA GLY A 201 -7.07 -8.45 16.12
C GLY A 201 -5.86 -9.11 15.49
N ARG A 202 -6.10 -9.83 14.38
CA ARG A 202 -5.07 -10.26 13.43
C ARG A 202 -4.41 -9.04 12.78
N GLY A 203 -3.33 -8.55 13.38
CA GLY A 203 -2.30 -7.75 12.73
C GLY A 203 -0.98 -8.37 13.13
N GLY A 204 -0.28 -9.02 12.19
CA GLY A 204 0.96 -9.73 12.50
C GLY A 204 1.91 -8.85 13.30
N GLN A 205 2.56 -9.42 14.33
CA GLN A 205 3.59 -8.72 15.09
C GLN A 205 4.60 -8.10 14.12
N ARG A 206 4.56 -6.78 13.98
CA ARG A 206 5.69 -6.04 13.40
C ARG A 206 6.86 -6.26 14.35
N THR A 207 7.94 -6.84 13.87
CA THR A 207 9.16 -7.01 14.67
C THR A 207 9.66 -5.64 15.13
N GLU A 208 10.32 -5.57 16.27
CA GLU A 208 10.87 -4.32 16.80
C GLU A 208 11.79 -3.64 15.76
N ASP A 209 12.53 -4.43 14.99
CA ASP A 209 13.40 -3.95 13.91
C ASP A 209 12.63 -3.21 12.82
N THR A 210 11.52 -3.76 12.32
CA THR A 210 10.71 -3.08 11.29
C THR A 210 10.11 -1.77 11.80
N ARG A 211 9.78 -1.70 13.09
CA ARG A 211 9.31 -0.48 13.74
C ARG A 211 10.44 0.55 13.84
N ASN A 212 11.63 0.12 14.24
CA ASN A 212 12.80 0.97 14.39
C ASN A 212 13.26 1.53 13.04
N GLU A 213 13.30 0.71 11.99
CA GLU A 213 13.60 1.17 10.63
C GLU A 213 12.60 2.19 10.12
N TRP A 214 11.31 1.96 10.36
CA TRP A 214 10.27 2.91 9.98
C TRP A 214 10.42 4.24 10.72
N MET A 215 10.69 4.20 12.05
CA MET A 215 10.94 5.41 12.83
C MET A 215 12.19 6.14 12.32
N LYS A 216 13.28 5.41 12.08
CA LYS A 216 14.53 5.96 11.55
C LYS A 216 14.31 6.65 10.21
N ARG A 217 13.69 5.97 9.23
CA ARG A 217 13.34 6.57 7.93
C ARG A 217 12.50 7.84 8.09
N ARG A 218 11.55 7.86 9.03
CA ARG A 218 10.73 9.04 9.30
C ARG A 218 11.56 10.20 9.88
N LEU A 219 12.50 9.91 10.77
CA LEU A 219 13.39 10.90 11.36
C LEU A 219 14.40 11.43 10.34
N ASP A 220 15.00 10.55 9.54
CA ASP A 220 15.96 10.89 8.49
C ASP A 220 15.32 11.77 7.40
N ASN A 221 14.04 11.52 7.07
CA ASN A 221 13.29 12.27 6.07
C ASN A 221 12.64 13.57 6.60
N SER A 222 12.97 14.01 7.82
CA SER A 222 12.42 15.25 8.39
C SER A 222 13.46 16.06 9.15
N SER A 223 13.37 17.39 9.08
CA SER A 223 14.19 18.26 9.93
C SER A 223 13.63 18.35 11.36
N PRO A 224 14.46 18.68 12.36
CA PRO A 224 13.99 18.99 13.71
C PRO A 224 12.89 20.06 13.73
N ASP A 225 13.05 21.13 12.95
CA ASP A 225 12.07 22.23 12.89
C ASP A 225 10.74 21.78 12.29
N GLU A 226 10.76 20.95 11.23
CA GLU A 226 9.54 20.41 10.65
C GLU A 226 8.81 19.48 11.62
N ARG A 227 9.55 18.77 12.49
CA ARG A 227 8.95 17.96 13.55
C ARG A 227 8.35 18.83 14.66
N ALA A 228 9.04 19.91 15.06
CA ALA A 228 8.53 20.85 16.05
C ALA A 228 7.24 21.52 15.57
N GLN A 229 7.24 22.05 14.34
CA GLN A 229 6.05 22.64 13.71
C GLN A 229 4.88 21.66 13.66
N ARG A 230 5.12 20.39 13.31
CA ARG A 230 4.06 19.37 13.32
C ARG A 230 3.49 19.13 14.71
N THR A 231 4.33 19.07 15.73
CA THR A 231 3.90 18.92 17.12
C THR A 231 3.05 20.11 17.58
N GLU A 232 3.52 21.33 17.31
CA GLU A 232 2.78 22.56 17.64
C GLU A 232 1.46 22.68 16.88
N TYR A 233 1.44 22.32 15.59
CA TYR A 233 0.21 22.29 14.79
C TYR A 233 -0.83 21.31 15.38
N ARG A 234 -0.39 20.09 15.76
CA ARG A 234 -1.27 19.10 16.38
C ARG A 234 -1.77 19.56 17.75
N ARG A 235 -0.90 20.18 18.54
CA ARG A 235 -1.25 20.78 19.83
C ARG A 235 -2.33 21.85 19.64
N ALA A 236 -2.11 22.81 18.75
CA ALA A 236 -3.08 23.88 18.46
C ALA A 236 -4.43 23.34 17.96
N MET A 237 -4.42 22.32 17.09
CA MET A 237 -5.63 21.64 16.64
C MET A 237 -6.39 20.97 17.79
N ASN A 238 -5.70 20.28 18.70
CA ASN A 238 -6.32 19.60 19.84
C ASN A 238 -6.86 20.60 20.86
N GLU A 239 -6.08 21.61 21.24
CA GLU A 239 -6.53 22.68 22.13
C GLU A 239 -7.78 23.38 21.57
N ARG A 240 -7.83 23.62 20.25
CA ARG A 240 -9.01 24.24 19.64
C ARG A 240 -10.22 23.30 19.60
N ARG A 241 -10.02 22.00 19.36
CA ARG A 241 -11.09 20.99 19.47
C ARG A 241 -11.67 20.96 20.88
N GLU A 242 -10.82 20.96 21.89
CA GLU A 242 -11.24 20.99 23.29
C GLU A 242 -12.06 22.26 23.62
N GLN A 243 -11.62 23.43 23.15
CA GLN A 243 -12.37 24.69 23.30
C GLN A 243 -13.74 24.66 22.60
N LEU A 244 -13.87 23.89 21.52
CA LEU A 244 -15.14 23.67 20.81
C LEU A 244 -15.98 22.54 21.43
N GLY A 245 -15.56 21.95 22.55
CA GLY A 245 -16.26 20.84 23.22
C GLY A 245 -16.16 19.51 22.48
N MET A 246 -15.16 19.36 21.61
CA MET A 246 -14.95 18.16 20.80
C MET A 246 -13.81 17.31 21.38
N GLU A 247 -13.87 16.00 21.18
CA GLU A 247 -12.75 15.12 21.53
C GLU A 247 -11.49 15.48 20.70
N PRO A 248 -10.28 15.34 21.29
CA PRO A 248 -9.04 15.52 20.55
C PRO A 248 -8.96 14.52 19.39
N SER A 249 -8.33 14.94 18.29
CA SER A 249 -8.26 14.10 17.09
C SER A 249 -7.46 12.83 17.40
N ARG A 250 -8.08 11.65 17.23
CA ARG A 250 -7.44 10.34 17.48
C ARG A 250 -6.40 9.95 16.41
N GLY A 251 -6.12 10.82 15.43
CA GLY A 251 -5.19 10.56 14.34
C GLY A 251 -3.78 11.09 14.58
N GLY A 252 -2.89 10.25 15.12
CA GLY A 252 -1.44 10.40 14.91
C GLY A 252 -0.59 10.94 16.06
N GLY A 253 -0.66 10.35 17.25
CA GLY A 253 0.30 10.54 18.35
C GLY A 253 0.31 9.30 19.26
N PRO A 254 1.41 8.97 19.96
CA PRO A 254 1.55 7.69 20.64
C PRO A 254 0.48 7.50 21.73
N PRO A 255 -0.11 6.29 21.87
CA PRO A 255 -1.06 6.01 22.93
C PRO A 255 -0.27 5.93 24.24
N GLY A 256 -0.28 7.01 25.01
CA GLY A 256 0.58 7.09 26.19
C GLY A 256 0.26 8.25 27.10
N ARG A 257 -1.02 8.48 27.38
CA ARG A 257 -1.52 9.11 28.63
C ARG A 257 -3.05 9.03 28.65
N ARG A 258 -3.54 7.80 28.85
CA ARG A 258 -4.83 7.60 29.51
C ARG A 258 -4.56 7.94 30.98
N GLY A 259 -4.71 9.21 31.35
CA GLY A 259 -4.89 9.55 32.77
C GLY A 259 -6.13 8.79 33.26
N PRO A 260 -6.11 8.25 34.48
CA PRO A 260 -7.27 7.52 35.00
C PRO A 260 -8.51 8.43 34.97
N PRO A 261 -9.69 7.90 34.61
CA PRO A 261 -10.92 8.68 34.60
C PRO A 261 -11.16 9.24 36.00
N GLY A 262 -11.45 10.55 36.05
CA GLY A 262 -11.65 11.30 37.27
C GLY A 262 -12.58 10.60 38.25
N GLY A 263 -12.07 10.40 39.47
CA GLY A 263 -12.92 10.29 40.64
C GLY A 263 -13.61 11.63 40.84
N ARG A 264 -14.94 11.61 40.82
CA ARG A 264 -15.76 12.73 41.28
C ARG A 264 -15.47 12.94 42.77
N PRO A 265 -15.24 14.18 43.24
CA PRO A 265 -15.25 14.45 44.67
C PRO A 265 -16.69 14.32 45.18
N SER A 266 -16.89 13.39 46.11
CA SER A 266 -17.91 13.48 47.16
C SER A 266 -17.22 13.98 48.42
#